data_AF-A0A928FBI3-F1
#
_entry.id   AF-A0A928FBI3-F1
#
_cell.length_a   1.000
_cell.length_b   1.000
_cell.length_c   1.000
_cell.angle_alpha   90.00
_cell.angle_beta   90.00
_cell.angle_gamma   90.00
#
_symmetry.space_group_name_H-M   'P 1'
#
loop_
_entity.id
_entity.type
_entity.pdbx_description
1 polymer ?
#
loop_
_entity_poly.entity_id
_entity_poly.type
_entity_poly.pdbx_seq_one_letter_code
_entity_poly.pdbx_strand_id
1 'polypeptide(L)' 'YLEMTEGYCTRMALDANNEVIGYEFVSLGKMTDLIKKGVEPNEAYKQSMGTYGRFADAVKYIDPRHE' A
#
# COMPACT_ATOMS: atom_id res chain seq x y z
N TYR A 1 -11.75 17.15 -0.43
CA TYR A 1 -10.80 16.35 0.35
C TYR A 1 -10.83 14.94 -0.19
N LEU A 2 -10.06 14.69 -1.26
CA LEU A 2 -9.86 13.36 -1.84
C LEU A 2 -8.35 13.12 -1.73
N GLU A 3 -7.91 12.48 -0.65
CA GLU A 3 -6.50 12.17 -0.34
C GLU A 3 -5.95 11.08 -1.28
N MET A 4 -6.11 11.26 -2.59
CA MET A 4 -5.72 10.28 -3.63
C MET A 4 -4.31 10.55 -4.20
N THR A 5 -3.54 11.50 -3.65
CA THR A 5 -2.37 12.06 -4.35
C THR A 5 -0.99 11.72 -3.75
N GLU A 6 -0.86 11.13 -2.55
CA GLU A 6 0.47 10.85 -1.96
C GLU A 6 0.61 9.42 -1.40
N GLY A 7 0.01 8.44 -2.09
CA GLY A 7 0.15 7.02 -1.77
C GLY A 7 1.20 6.33 -2.65
N TYR A 8 2.17 5.65 -2.05
CA TYR A 8 3.12 4.79 -2.79
C TYR A 8 2.52 3.39 -2.92
N CYS A 9 2.23 2.93 -4.14
CA CYS A 9 1.81 1.54 -4.38
C CYS A 9 3.02 0.60 -4.23
N THR A 10 2.97 -0.30 -3.24
CA THR A 10 4.05 -1.25 -2.93
C THR A 10 3.88 -2.57 -3.66
N ARG A 11 2.64 -3.08 -3.75
CA ARG A 11 2.36 -4.40 -4.34
C ARG A 11 1.03 -4.39 -5.06
N MET A 12 0.95 -5.09 -6.18
CA MET A 12 -0.30 -5.37 -6.88
C MET A 12 -0.69 -6.84 -6.66
N ALA A 13 -1.96 -7.06 -6.36
CA ALA A 13 -2.55 -8.38 -6.19
C ALA A 13 -3.17 -8.85 -7.50
N LEU A 14 -2.73 -10.01 -7.99
CA LEU A 14 -3.22 -10.65 -9.20
C LEU A 14 -3.97 -11.94 -8.86
N ASP A 15 -5.07 -12.14 -9.56
CA ASP A 15 -5.83 -13.40 -9.55
C ASP A 15 -5.16 -14.47 -10.45
N ALA A 16 -5.67 -15.70 -10.41
CA ALA A 16 -5.28 -16.80 -11.30
C ALA A 16 -5.28 -16.43 -12.79
N ASN A 17 -6.12 -15.47 -13.20
CA ASN A 17 -6.20 -14.97 -14.58
C ASN A 17 -5.20 -13.84 -14.90
N ASN A 18 -4.26 -13.53 -14.01
CA ASN A 18 -3.36 -12.36 -14.09
C ASN A 18 -4.09 -11.00 -14.12
N GLU A 19 -5.33 -10.96 -13.66
CA GLU A 19 -6.09 -9.71 -13.52
C GLU A 19 -5.78 -9.06 -12.18
N VAL A 20 -5.60 -7.74 -12.16
CA VAL A 20 -5.34 -6.99 -10.93
C VAL A 20 -6.64 -6.90 -10.12
N ILE A 21 -6.68 -7.60 -9.00
CA ILE A 21 -7.85 -7.64 -8.09
C ILE A 21 -7.69 -6.74 -6.86
N GLY A 22 -6.50 -6.19 -6.64
CA GLY A 22 -6.20 -5.29 -5.55
C GLY A 22 -4.80 -4.72 -5.60
N TYR A 23 -4.51 -3.81 -4.67
CA TYR A 23 -3.18 -3.26 -4.49
C TYR A 23 -2.93 -2.84 -3.04
N GLU A 24 -1.69 -2.93 -2.62
CA GLU A 24 -1.20 -2.40 -1.35
C GLU A 24 -0.53 -1.06 -1.60
N PHE A 25 -0.83 -0.10 -0.74
CA PHE A 25 -0.28 1.25 -0.82
C PHE A 25 0.13 1.75 0.55
N VAL A 26 1.12 2.63 0.58
CA VAL A 26 1.57 3.35 1.77
C VAL A 26 1.13 4.80 1.64
N SER A 27 0.31 5.29 2.56
CA SER A 27 -0.03 6.72 2.63
C SER A 27 1.13 7.51 3.25
N LEU A 28 1.83 8.30 2.44
CA LEU A 28 2.96 9.12 2.92
C LEU A 28 2.48 10.24 3.84
N GLY A 29 1.27 10.77 3.62
CA GLY A 29 0.66 11.77 4.50
C GLY A 29 0.46 11.23 5.92
N LYS A 30 -0.12 10.03 6.05
CA LYS A 30 -0.29 9.37 7.37
C LYS A 30 1.04 9.00 8.00
N MET A 31 2.01 8.55 7.19
CA MET A 31 3.34 8.18 7.68
C MET A 31 4.08 9.40 8.25
N THR A 32 4.09 10.50 7.52
CA THR A 32 4.75 11.74 7.96
C THR A 32 4.08 12.35 9.19
N ASP A 33 2.75 12.28 9.30
CA ASP A 33 2.02 12.70 10.51
C ASP A 33 2.38 11.84 11.73
N LEU A 34 2.45 10.51 11.57
CA LEU A 34 2.85 9.59 12.64
C LEU A 34 4.30 9.82 13.09
N ILE A 35 5.23 10.03 12.14
CA ILE A 35 6.63 10.36 12.45
C ILE A 35 6.72 11.69 13.20
N LYS A 36 5.96 12.72 12.79
CA LYS A 36 5.88 14.00 13.50
C LYS A 36 5.34 13.86 14.93
N LYS A 37 4.46 12.87 15.17
CA LYS A 37 3.94 12.53 16.49
C LYS A 37 4.92 11.72 17.35
N GLY A 38 6.11 11.39 16.82
CA GLY A 38 7.15 10.65 17.53
C GLY A 38 7.05 9.13 17.40
N VAL A 39 6.23 8.62 16.47
CA VAL A 39 6.21 7.18 16.16
C VAL A 39 7.46 6.83 15.36
N GLU A 40 8.08 5.69 15.67
CA GLU A 40 9.24 5.22 14.92
C GLU A 40 8.92 5.06 13.43
N PRO A 41 9.84 5.42 12.52
CA PRO A 41 9.60 5.39 11.08
C PRO A 41 9.09 4.04 10.56
N ASN A 42 9.58 2.94 11.14
CA ASN A 42 9.17 1.59 10.77
C ASN A 42 7.73 1.26 11.23
N GLU A 43 7.34 1.69 12.42
CA GLU A 43 5.95 1.53 12.89
C GLU A 43 5.00 2.46 12.14
N ALA A 44 5.41 3.69 11.89
CA ALA A 44 4.67 4.65 11.10
C ALA A 44 4.42 4.13 9.69
N TYR A 45 5.43 3.51 9.06
CA TYR A 45 5.30 2.84 7.77
C TYR A 45 4.22 1.75 7.82
N LYS A 46 4.30 0.83 8.79
CA LYS A 46 3.32 -0.25 8.95
C LYS A 46 1.90 0.24 9.19
N GLN A 47 1.71 1.27 10.00
CA GLN A 47 0.40 1.87 10.27
C GLN A 47 -0.16 2.70 9.11
N SER A 48 0.70 3.07 8.17
CA SER A 48 0.35 3.84 6.97
C SER A 48 0.16 2.96 5.74
N MET A 49 0.48 1.67 5.83
CA MET A 49 0.11 0.68 4.84
C MET A 49 -1.40 0.45 4.88
N GLY A 50 -1.99 0.37 3.69
CA GLY A 50 -3.37 0.01 3.45
C GLY A 50 -3.46 -0.88 2.23
N THR A 51 -4.47 -1.73 2.20
CA THR A 51 -4.76 -2.60 1.06
C THR A 51 -6.11 -2.22 0.48
N TYR A 52 -6.22 -2.25 -0.84
CA TYR A 52 -7.45 -1.99 -1.56
C TYR A 52 -7.87 -3.20 -2.40
N GLY A 53 -9.17 -3.43 -2.52
CA GLY A 53 -9.73 -4.54 -3.29
C GLY A 53 -9.60 -5.89 -2.59
N ARG A 54 -9.54 -6.97 -3.38
CA ARG A 54 -9.38 -8.35 -2.89
C ARG A 54 -7.90 -8.71 -2.72
N PHE A 55 -7.14 -7.81 -2.08
CA PHE A 55 -5.70 -8.01 -1.91
C PHE A 55 -5.36 -9.30 -1.13
N ALA A 56 -6.20 -9.70 -0.18
CA ALA A 56 -6.02 -10.94 0.58
C ALA A 56 -6.34 -12.22 -0.22
N ASP A 57 -7.08 -12.09 -1.34
CA ASP A 57 -7.49 -13.20 -2.21
C ASP A 57 -6.53 -13.38 -3.39
N ALA A 58 -5.42 -12.64 -3.40
CA ALA A 58 -4.45 -12.66 -4.49
C ALA A 58 -3.75 -14.02 -4.56
N VAL A 59 -3.71 -14.58 -5.77
CA VAL A 59 -2.91 -15.77 -6.07
C VAL A 59 -1.45 -15.39 -6.25
N LYS A 60 -1.18 -14.16 -6.71
CA LYS A 60 0.17 -13.64 -6.91
C LYS A 60 0.27 -12.18 -6.49
N TYR A 61 1.39 -11.81 -5.88
CA TYR A 61 1.76 -10.43 -5.63
C TYR A 61 2.90 -10.05 -6.56
N ILE A 62 2.75 -8.97 -7.32
CA ILE A 62 3.83 -8.39 -8.11
C ILE A 62 4.20 -7.03 -7.56
N ASP A 63 5.49 -6.71 -7.61
CA ASP A 63 5.94 -5.34 -7.38
C ASP A 63 5.86 -4.60 -8.73
N PRO A 64 5.05 -3.55 -8.86
CA PRO A 64 4.90 -2.83 -10.13
C PRO A 64 6.18 -2.11 -10.58
N ARG A 65 7.24 -2.07 -9.76
CA ARG A 65 8.50 -1.37 -10.04
C ARG A 65 9.69 -2.30 -10.22
N HIS A 66 9.52 -3.60 -10.00
CA HIS A 66 10.55 -4.60 -10.25
C HIS A 66 9.94 -5.71 -11.12
N GLU A 67 10.29 -5.67 -12.41
CA GLU A 67 10.04 -6.76 -13.36
C GLU A 67 11.06 -7.89 -13.13
#